data_AF-A0A2P7EEE6-F1
#
_entry.id   AF-A0A2P7EEE6-F1
#
_cell.length_a   1.000
_cell.length_b   1.000
_cell.length_c   1.000
_cell.angle_alpha   90.00
_cell.angle_beta   90.00
_cell.angle_gamma   90.00
#
_symmetry.space_group_name_H-M   'P 1'
#
loop_
_entity.id
_entity.type
_entity.pdbx_description
1 polymer ?
#
loop_
_entity_poly.entity_id
_entity_poly.type
_entity_poly.pdbx_seq_one_letter_code
_entity_poly.pdbx_strand_id
1 'polypeptide(L)'
;MIIFDTDRHLSVLGRAIDSTLARVDAKDLRNPLSSDLPGLKQLNDLLRNRVDPRNLHSSAMAHDLGELLEILRAKQIAPIALGIHARRVVEKLVLHSLRDDPDQHRLNLNHGIRLLAQRGADRWLISCLHQVRCFGNWMGHPSTDDAPRPVQLHDVLAMLSALQRVLEDYPW
;
A
#
# COMPACT_ATOMS: atom_id res chain seq x y z
N MET A 1 1.73 -12.76 -5.22
CA MET A 1 1.24 -13.83 -4.35
C MET A 1 1.92 -13.75 -2.99
N ILE A 2 1.52 -12.77 -2.18
CA ILE A 2 1.32 -13.02 -0.75
C ILE A 2 -0.16 -13.39 -0.64
N ILE A 3 -0.47 -14.58 -1.15
CA ILE A 3 -1.77 -15.20 -0.95
C ILE A 3 -1.71 -15.74 0.47
N PHE A 4 -2.32 -15.07 1.43
CA PHE A 4 -2.69 -15.76 2.65
C PHE A 4 -4.15 -16.22 2.63
N ASP A 5 -4.94 -15.79 1.63
CA ASP A 5 -6.36 -15.60 1.89
C ASP A 5 -7.35 -16.07 0.82
N THR A 6 -6.89 -16.53 -0.34
CA THR A 6 -7.76 -17.27 -1.29
C THR A 6 -7.60 -18.79 -1.20
N ASP A 7 -6.53 -19.25 -0.56
CA ASP A 7 -6.21 -20.68 -0.46
C ASP A 7 -6.31 -21.15 1.00
N ARG A 8 -7.17 -22.14 1.27
CA ARG A 8 -7.41 -22.69 2.62
C ARG A 8 -6.11 -23.08 3.32
N HIS A 9 -5.11 -23.51 2.54
CA HIS A 9 -3.80 -23.93 3.01
C HIS A 9 -2.96 -22.79 3.61
N LEU A 10 -3.16 -21.55 3.17
CA LEU A 10 -2.33 -20.40 3.57
C LEU A 10 -2.94 -19.64 4.76
N SER A 11 -4.19 -19.93 5.11
CA SER A 11 -4.86 -19.39 6.31
C SER A 11 -4.23 -19.84 7.64
N VAL A 12 -3.51 -20.97 7.64
CA VAL A 12 -2.72 -21.43 8.80
C VAL A 12 -1.51 -20.53 9.00
N LEU A 13 -0.83 -20.16 7.90
CA LEU A 13 0.35 -19.31 7.94
C LEU A 13 -0.02 -17.87 8.29
N GLY A 14 -1.15 -17.35 7.80
CA GLY A 14 -1.71 -16.07 8.24
C GLY A 14 -1.91 -16.03 9.75
N ARG A 15 -2.59 -17.04 10.32
CA ARG A 15 -2.79 -17.17 11.78
C ARG A 15 -1.47 -17.24 12.56
N ALA A 16 -0.45 -17.91 12.04
CA ALA A 16 0.85 -18.00 12.69
C ALA A 16 1.58 -16.65 12.71
N ILE A 17 1.49 -15.88 11.62
CA ILE A 17 2.01 -14.51 11.54
C ILE A 17 1.27 -13.62 12.55
N ASP A 18 -0.06 -13.66 12.55
CA ASP A 18 -0.87 -12.85 13.46
C ASP A 18 -0.58 -13.15 14.94
N SER A 19 -0.42 -14.44 15.28
CA SER A 19 0.00 -14.86 16.62
C SER A 19 1.40 -14.36 16.99
N THR A 20 2.35 -14.39 16.06
CA THR A 20 3.74 -13.92 16.28
C THR A 20 3.78 -12.41 16.47
N LEU A 21 2.89 -11.69 15.79
CA LEU A 21 2.76 -10.23 15.85
C LEU A 21 1.87 -9.76 17.02
N ALA A 22 1.47 -10.68 17.92
CA ALA A 22 0.58 -10.43 19.05
C ALA A 22 -0.77 -9.79 18.66
N ARG A 23 -1.29 -10.15 17.48
CA ARG A 23 -2.56 -9.65 16.95
C ARG A 23 -3.68 -10.60 17.36
N VAL A 24 -4.38 -10.25 18.44
CA VAL A 24 -5.61 -10.95 18.86
C VAL A 24 -6.70 -10.63 17.82
N ASP A 25 -7.40 -11.65 17.31
CA ASP A 25 -8.51 -11.53 16.35
C ASP A 25 -8.20 -10.96 14.95
N ALA A 26 -7.09 -11.36 14.32
CA ALA A 26 -6.81 -10.97 12.94
C ALA A 26 -7.86 -11.44 11.89
N LYS A 27 -8.70 -12.42 12.23
CA LYS A 27 -9.89 -12.78 11.44
C LYS A 27 -10.87 -11.60 11.25
N ASP A 28 -10.84 -10.61 12.15
CA ASP A 28 -11.70 -9.43 12.14
C ASP A 28 -11.06 -8.18 11.49
N LEU A 29 -9.80 -8.26 11.02
CA LEU A 29 -9.20 -7.15 10.28
C LEU A 29 -9.78 -6.98 8.86
N ARG A 30 -10.61 -7.93 8.43
CA ARG A 30 -11.32 -7.90 7.15
C ARG A 30 -12.46 -6.89 7.21
N ASN A 31 -12.12 -5.66 6.86
CA ASN A 31 -13.09 -4.58 6.78
C ASN A 31 -13.99 -4.79 5.55
N PRO A 32 -15.33 -4.87 5.70
CA PRO A 32 -16.22 -4.89 4.55
C PRO A 32 -16.05 -3.56 3.82
N LEU A 33 -15.63 -3.62 2.55
CA LEU A 33 -15.72 -2.46 1.68
C LEU A 33 -17.07 -2.50 0.97
N SER A 34 -17.85 -1.44 1.13
CA SER A 34 -19.00 -1.26 0.26
C SER A 34 -18.49 -1.11 -1.18
N SER A 35 -19.10 -1.83 -2.12
CA SER A 35 -18.83 -1.69 -3.55
C SER A 35 -19.10 -0.27 -4.06
N ASP A 36 -19.89 0.50 -3.31
CA ASP A 36 -20.36 1.83 -3.68
C ASP A 36 -19.54 2.94 -3.02
N LEU A 37 -18.35 2.62 -2.48
CA LEU A 37 -17.46 3.62 -1.90
C LEU A 37 -17.05 4.67 -2.96
N PRO A 38 -17.36 5.96 -2.74
CA PRO A 38 -16.93 7.03 -3.63
C PRO A 38 -15.41 7.03 -3.79
N GLY A 39 -14.93 7.14 -5.04
CA GLY A 39 -13.49 7.13 -5.36
C GLY A 39 -12.90 5.74 -5.62
N LEU A 40 -13.52 4.64 -5.18
CA LEU A 40 -12.97 3.29 -5.40
C LEU A 40 -12.91 2.93 -6.90
N LYS A 41 -13.90 3.37 -7.69
CA LYS A 41 -13.88 3.24 -9.15
C LYS A 41 -12.71 4.01 -9.77
N GLN A 42 -12.50 5.26 -9.34
CA GLN A 42 -11.42 6.11 -9.84
C GLN A 42 -10.04 5.51 -9.51
N LEU A 43 -9.84 5.03 -8.29
CA LEU A 43 -8.62 4.33 -7.88
C LEU A 43 -8.39 3.07 -8.74
N ASN A 44 -9.43 2.27 -8.98
CA ASN A 44 -9.32 1.11 -9.86
C ASN A 44 -8.93 1.49 -11.29
N ASP A 45 -9.51 2.55 -11.84
CA ASP A 45 -9.21 3.04 -13.19
C ASP A 45 -7.76 3.56 -13.27
N LEU A 46 -7.31 4.31 -12.25
CA LEU A 46 -5.91 4.76 -12.14
C LEU A 46 -4.94 3.59 -12.11
N LEU A 47 -5.19 2.58 -11.27
CA LEU A 47 -4.35 1.39 -11.17
C LEU A 47 -4.30 0.63 -12.51
N ARG A 48 -5.45 0.44 -13.18
CA ARG A 48 -5.51 -0.22 -14.50
C ARG A 48 -4.70 0.52 -15.56
N ASN A 49 -4.80 1.84 -15.62
CA ASN A 49 -4.05 2.67 -16.57
C ASN A 49 -2.53 2.56 -16.37
N ARG A 50 -2.08 2.30 -15.14
CA ARG A 50 -0.66 2.10 -14.80
C ARG A 50 -0.16 0.68 -15.02
N VAL A 51 -1.06 -0.30 -15.12
CA VAL A 51 -0.75 -1.71 -15.47
C VAL A 51 -0.60 -1.90 -16.98
N ASP A 52 -1.07 -0.97 -17.83
CA ASP A 52 -0.96 -1.10 -19.29
C ASP A 52 0.52 -1.32 -19.70
N PRO A 53 0.83 -2.42 -20.42
CA PRO A 53 2.18 -2.79 -20.83
C PRO A 53 2.86 -1.75 -21.74
N ARG A 54 2.13 -0.76 -22.24
CA ARG A 54 2.73 0.38 -22.96
C ARG A 54 3.39 1.41 -22.04
N ASN A 55 3.08 1.40 -20.74
CA ASN A 55 3.63 2.30 -19.72
C ASN A 55 4.77 1.67 -18.89
N LEU A 56 5.31 0.52 -19.34
CA LEU A 56 6.41 -0.27 -18.79
C LEU A 56 7.10 0.31 -17.55
N HIS A 57 6.48 0.08 -16.40
CA HIS A 57 7.20 -0.06 -15.15
C HIS A 57 7.66 -1.53 -15.03
N SER A 58 8.74 -1.78 -14.28
CA SER A 58 9.32 -3.13 -14.16
C SER A 58 8.25 -4.20 -13.87
N SER A 59 8.47 -5.44 -14.32
CA SER A 59 7.57 -6.59 -14.08
C SER A 59 7.12 -6.69 -12.61
N ALA A 60 8.02 -6.34 -11.68
CA ALA A 60 7.72 -6.30 -10.26
C ALA A 60 6.67 -5.23 -9.87
N MET A 61 6.64 -4.05 -10.49
CA MET A 61 5.61 -3.03 -10.20
C MET A 61 4.25 -3.46 -10.73
N ALA A 62 4.20 -4.01 -11.95
CA ALA A 62 2.98 -4.54 -12.54
C ALA A 62 2.35 -5.64 -11.66
N HIS A 63 3.18 -6.47 -11.04
CA HIS A 63 2.73 -7.45 -10.05
C HIS A 63 2.01 -6.81 -8.87
N ASP A 64 2.64 -5.84 -8.17
CA ASP A 64 2.03 -5.22 -6.99
C ASP A 64 0.76 -4.41 -7.34
N LEU A 65 0.72 -3.78 -8.53
CA LEU A 65 -0.48 -3.10 -9.02
C LEU A 65 -1.62 -4.09 -9.30
N GLY A 66 -1.31 -5.25 -9.89
CA GLY A 66 -2.28 -6.34 -10.10
C GLY A 66 -2.84 -6.86 -8.78
N GLU A 67 -1.98 -7.08 -7.78
CA GLU A 67 -2.40 -7.52 -6.44
C GLU A 67 -3.30 -6.47 -5.76
N LEU A 68 -2.99 -5.18 -5.89
CA LEU A 68 -3.88 -4.11 -5.40
C LEU A 68 -5.25 -4.16 -6.07
N LEU A 69 -5.31 -4.35 -7.39
CA LEU A 69 -6.59 -4.47 -8.10
C LEU A 69 -7.42 -5.66 -7.59
N GLU A 70 -6.80 -6.79 -7.31
CA GLU A 70 -7.51 -7.96 -6.78
C GLU A 70 -7.98 -7.72 -5.33
N ILE A 71 -7.17 -7.07 -4.49
CA ILE A 71 -7.57 -6.69 -3.14
C ILE A 71 -8.78 -5.75 -3.15
N LEU A 72 -8.81 -4.75 -4.06
CA LEU A 72 -9.90 -3.78 -4.16
C LEU A 72 -11.19 -4.37 -4.77
N ARG A 73 -11.12 -5.51 -5.46
CA ARG A 73 -12.28 -6.25 -5.98
C ARG A 73 -12.88 -7.21 -4.96
N ALA A 74 -12.12 -7.55 -3.92
CA ALA A 74 -12.59 -8.46 -2.88
C ALA A 74 -13.73 -7.81 -2.07
N LYS A 75 -14.69 -8.63 -1.64
CA LYS A 75 -15.78 -8.18 -0.73
C LYS A 75 -15.27 -7.75 0.65
N GLN A 76 -14.07 -8.20 1.00
CA GLN A 76 -13.40 -7.93 2.25
C GLN A 76 -11.95 -7.58 1.94
N ILE A 77 -11.47 -6.45 2.46
CA ILE A 77 -10.06 -6.06 2.28
C ILE A 77 -9.22 -6.68 3.39
N ALA A 78 -8.09 -7.28 3.00
CA ALA A 78 -7.01 -7.65 3.90
C ALA A 78 -6.04 -6.46 4.08
N PRO A 79 -6.05 -5.76 5.24
CA PRO A 79 -5.25 -4.54 5.43
C PRO A 79 -3.75 -4.79 5.30
N ILE A 80 -3.28 -5.98 5.67
CA ILE A 80 -1.87 -6.36 5.57
C ILE A 80 -1.41 -6.40 4.11
N ALA A 81 -2.13 -7.17 3.29
CA ALA A 81 -1.82 -7.28 1.87
C ALA A 81 -1.89 -5.90 1.20
N LEU A 82 -2.94 -5.14 1.52
CA LEU A 82 -3.12 -3.78 1.03
C LEU A 82 -1.94 -2.86 1.38
N GLY A 83 -1.53 -2.85 2.66
CA GLY A 83 -0.43 -2.02 3.13
C GLY A 83 0.92 -2.41 2.50
N ILE A 84 1.19 -3.71 2.33
CA ILE A 84 2.42 -4.20 1.70
C ILE A 84 2.48 -3.79 0.23
N HIS A 85 1.43 -4.08 -0.55
CA HIS A 85 1.43 -3.81 -1.98
C HIS A 85 1.37 -2.30 -2.27
N ALA A 86 0.58 -1.52 -1.52
CA ALA A 86 0.53 -0.07 -1.66
C ALA A 86 1.91 0.57 -1.38
N ARG A 87 2.57 0.16 -0.29
CA ARG A 87 3.90 0.65 0.05
C ARG A 87 4.92 0.31 -1.03
N ARG A 88 4.91 -0.90 -1.57
CA ARG A 88 5.84 -1.32 -2.64
C ARG A 88 5.62 -0.55 -3.93
N VAL A 89 4.38 -0.30 -4.32
CA VAL A 89 4.06 0.54 -5.48
C VAL A 89 4.61 1.94 -5.27
N VAL A 90 4.30 2.56 -4.13
CA VAL A 90 4.78 3.91 -3.81
C VAL A 90 6.30 3.99 -3.75
N GLU A 91 6.97 3.01 -3.14
CA GLU A 91 8.43 2.93 -3.11
C GLU A 91 9.01 2.89 -4.53
N LYS A 92 8.47 2.06 -5.41
CA LYS A 92 8.95 1.98 -6.79
C LYS A 92 8.70 3.28 -7.57
N LEU A 93 7.58 3.97 -7.35
CA LEU A 93 7.30 5.26 -7.97
C LEU A 93 8.29 6.35 -7.50
N VAL A 94 8.56 6.41 -6.19
CA VAL A 94 9.55 7.32 -5.59
C VAL A 94 10.95 7.04 -6.10
N LEU A 95 11.37 5.78 -6.14
CA LEU A 95 12.70 5.42 -6.65
C LEU A 95 12.83 5.66 -8.16
N HIS A 96 11.73 5.60 -8.89
CA HIS A 96 11.71 5.89 -10.31
C HIS A 96 11.83 7.39 -10.61
N SER A 97 11.15 8.26 -9.86
CA SER A 97 11.29 9.72 -10.05
C SER A 97 12.66 10.22 -9.60
N LEU A 98 13.30 9.51 -8.67
CA LEU A 98 14.66 9.78 -8.19
C LEU A 98 15.73 8.96 -8.93
N ARG A 99 15.42 8.39 -10.10
CA ARG A 99 16.35 7.51 -10.83
C ARG A 99 17.66 8.18 -11.26
N ASP A 100 17.63 9.50 -11.45
CA ASP A 100 18.79 10.30 -11.86
C ASP A 100 19.58 10.80 -10.64
N ASP A 101 19.22 10.40 -9.42
CA ASP A 101 19.97 10.73 -8.21
C ASP A 101 21.26 9.89 -8.10
N PRO A 102 22.42 10.49 -7.79
CA PRO A 102 23.70 9.79 -7.69
C PRO A 102 23.71 8.62 -6.70
N ASP A 103 22.90 8.69 -5.64
CA ASP A 103 22.85 7.70 -4.57
C ASP A 103 21.62 6.78 -4.67
N GLN A 104 20.98 6.68 -5.84
CA GLN A 104 19.73 5.93 -6.05
C GLN A 104 19.74 4.52 -5.43
N HIS A 105 20.85 3.79 -5.55
CA HIS A 105 20.97 2.42 -5.06
C HIS A 105 20.89 2.28 -3.52
N ARG A 106 21.06 3.38 -2.79
CA ARG A 106 20.98 3.43 -1.32
C ARG A 106 19.66 4.00 -0.83
N LEU A 107 18.82 4.49 -1.74
CA LEU A 107 17.52 5.05 -1.40
C LEU A 107 16.54 3.94 -1.04
N ASN A 108 15.81 4.18 0.04
CA ASN A 108 14.60 3.46 0.39
C ASN A 108 13.44 4.46 0.43
N LEU A 109 12.20 3.98 0.56
CA LEU A 109 11.03 4.86 0.56
C LEU A 109 11.14 6.04 1.54
N ASN A 110 11.67 5.85 2.75
CA ASN A 110 11.79 6.93 3.73
C ASN A 110 12.79 8.00 3.30
N HIS A 111 13.95 7.60 2.79
CA HIS A 111 14.94 8.54 2.25
C HIS A 111 14.45 9.22 0.98
N GLY A 112 13.78 8.49 0.10
CA GLY A 112 13.20 9.04 -1.13
C GLY A 112 12.16 10.11 -0.85
N ILE A 113 11.24 9.89 0.10
CA ILE A 113 10.25 10.91 0.49
C ILE A 113 10.95 12.19 1.01
N ARG A 114 11.99 12.05 1.84
CA ARG A 114 12.74 13.22 2.34
C ARG A 114 13.42 13.98 1.21
N LEU A 115 14.01 13.27 0.26
CA LEU A 115 14.67 13.88 -0.88
C LEU A 115 13.69 14.62 -1.79
N LEU A 116 12.51 14.05 -2.04
CA LEU A 116 11.44 14.74 -2.78
C LEU A 116 11.01 16.03 -2.07
N ALA A 117 10.84 15.98 -0.75
CA ALA A 117 10.51 17.16 0.04
C ALA A 117 11.60 18.25 -0.06
N GLN A 118 12.88 17.85 -0.03
CA GLN A 118 14.01 18.77 -0.21
C GLN A 118 14.06 19.37 -1.62
N ARG A 119 13.62 18.63 -2.64
CA ARG A 119 13.50 19.09 -4.03
C ARG A 119 12.24 19.94 -4.28
N GLY A 120 11.46 20.25 -3.23
CA GLY A 120 10.30 21.12 -3.33
C GLY A 120 9.02 20.44 -3.79
N ALA A 121 8.94 19.10 -3.70
CA ALA A 121 7.67 18.40 -3.93
C ALA A 121 6.57 18.93 -2.99
N ASP A 122 5.34 18.93 -3.50
CA ASP A 122 4.20 19.49 -2.78
C ASP A 122 4.00 18.84 -1.40
N ARG A 123 3.71 19.66 -0.38
CA ARG A 123 3.60 19.19 1.02
C ARG A 123 2.46 18.21 1.21
N TRP A 124 1.38 18.35 0.44
CA TRP A 124 0.25 17.41 0.48
C TRP A 124 0.68 16.07 -0.07
N LEU A 125 1.34 16.04 -1.23
CA LEU A 125 1.89 14.81 -1.80
C LEU A 125 2.83 14.10 -0.81
N ILE A 126 3.74 14.85 -0.17
CA ILE A 126 4.63 14.32 0.87
C ILE A 126 3.82 13.71 2.04
N SER A 127 2.75 14.36 2.48
CA SER A 127 1.86 13.83 3.51
C SER A 127 1.18 12.52 3.08
N CYS A 128 0.70 12.42 1.84
CA CYS A 128 0.10 11.21 1.31
C CYS A 128 1.12 10.05 1.20
N LEU A 129 2.34 10.33 0.75
CA LEU A 129 3.43 9.34 0.72
C LEU A 129 3.76 8.82 2.13
N HIS A 130 3.83 9.72 3.12
CA HIS A 130 4.00 9.33 4.51
C HIS A 130 2.85 8.47 5.04
N GLN A 131 1.61 8.81 4.72
CA GLN A 131 0.44 8.03 5.13
C GLN A 131 0.51 6.58 4.63
N VAL A 132 0.80 6.39 3.34
CA VAL A 132 0.94 5.04 2.74
C VAL A 132 2.11 4.28 3.39
N ARG A 133 3.25 4.94 3.59
CA ARG A 133 4.42 4.34 4.26
C ARG A 133 4.10 3.93 5.70
N CYS A 134 3.51 4.81 6.50
CA CYS A 134 3.18 4.56 7.89
C CYS A 134 2.16 3.44 8.04
N PHE A 135 1.12 3.42 7.20
CA PHE A 135 0.16 2.33 7.17
C PHE A 135 0.82 0.99 6.80
N GLY A 136 1.63 0.95 5.74
CA GLY A 136 2.35 -0.26 5.34
C GLY A 136 3.33 -0.77 6.41
N ASN A 137 3.99 0.14 7.14
CA ASN A 137 4.84 -0.22 8.28
C ASN A 137 4.03 -0.78 9.44
N TRP A 138 2.95 -0.09 9.82
CA TRP A 138 2.05 -0.55 10.88
C TRP A 138 1.54 -1.97 10.59
N MET A 139 1.22 -2.26 9.33
CA MET A 139 0.76 -3.58 8.92
C MET A 139 1.86 -4.65 8.88
N GLY A 140 3.13 -4.25 8.78
CA GLY A 140 4.29 -5.16 8.73
C GLY A 140 4.96 -5.43 10.07
N HIS A 141 4.60 -4.71 11.14
CA HIS A 141 5.25 -4.82 12.45
C HIS A 141 4.29 -5.33 13.54
N PRO A 142 4.82 -5.93 14.63
CA PRO A 142 4.02 -6.32 15.79
C PRO A 142 3.33 -5.09 16.39
N SER A 143 2.13 -5.26 16.95
CA SER A 143 1.50 -4.21 17.74
C SER A 143 2.35 -4.00 19.00
N THR A 144 2.88 -2.80 19.19
CA THR A 144 3.55 -2.40 20.45
C THR A 144 2.50 -1.93 21.46
N ASP A 145 2.84 -1.92 22.75
CA ASP A 145 1.95 -1.47 23.83
C ASP A 145 1.40 -0.03 23.63
N ASP A 146 2.10 0.81 22.86
CA ASP A 146 1.67 2.17 22.48
C ASP A 146 0.66 2.22 21.32
N ALA A 147 0.45 1.12 20.59
CA ALA A 147 -0.49 1.06 19.46
C ALA A 147 -1.26 -0.28 19.41
N PRO A 148 -2.02 -0.64 20.46
CA PRO A 148 -2.73 -1.91 20.54
C PRO A 148 -4.03 -1.94 19.71
N ARG A 149 -4.40 -0.84 19.04
CA ARG A 149 -5.73 -0.74 18.42
C ARG A 149 -5.83 -1.50 17.09
N PRO A 150 -6.90 -2.27 16.87
CA PRO A 150 -7.15 -2.92 15.59
C PRO A 150 -7.40 -1.89 14.48
N VAL A 151 -7.01 -2.24 13.25
CA VAL A 151 -7.22 -1.42 12.05
C VAL A 151 -8.72 -1.25 11.80
N GLN A 152 -9.17 0.00 11.76
CA GLN A 152 -10.56 0.33 11.49
C GLN A 152 -10.76 0.67 10.01
N LEU A 153 -12.01 0.61 9.54
CA LEU A 153 -12.37 0.98 8.17
C LEU A 153 -11.88 2.39 7.81
N HIS A 154 -11.95 3.36 8.72
CA HIS A 154 -11.47 4.73 8.45
C HIS A 154 -9.96 4.79 8.19
N ASP A 155 -9.16 3.92 8.82
CA ASP A 155 -7.72 3.85 8.57
C ASP A 155 -7.45 3.34 7.14
N VAL A 156 -8.24 2.34 6.70
CA VAL A 156 -8.19 1.82 5.33
C VAL A 156 -8.61 2.90 4.33
N LEU A 157 -9.71 3.61 4.58
CA LEU A 157 -10.19 4.68 3.70
C LEU A 157 -9.19 5.83 3.59
N ALA A 158 -8.58 6.25 4.71
CA ALA A 158 -7.54 7.28 4.71
C ALA A 158 -6.32 6.85 3.90
N MET A 159 -5.90 5.58 4.02
CA MET A 159 -4.81 5.05 3.22
C MET A 159 -5.17 4.96 1.73
N LEU A 160 -6.36 4.48 1.38
CA LEU A 160 -6.83 4.40 -0.01
C LEU A 160 -6.92 5.78 -0.66
N SER A 161 -7.40 6.78 0.06
CA SER A 161 -7.43 8.18 -0.39
C SER A 161 -6.03 8.73 -0.63
N ALA A 162 -5.10 8.48 0.30
CA ALA A 162 -3.70 8.88 0.12
C ALA A 162 -3.04 8.18 -1.07
N LEU A 163 -3.30 6.89 -1.27
CA LEU A 163 -2.81 6.13 -2.42
C LEU A 163 -3.36 6.66 -3.73
N GLN A 164 -4.66 6.92 -3.80
CA GLN A 164 -5.31 7.54 -4.96
C GLN A 164 -4.60 8.86 -5.32
N ARG A 165 -4.39 9.73 -4.33
CA ARG A 165 -3.76 11.03 -4.55
C ARG A 165 -2.34 10.91 -5.09
N VAL A 166 -1.52 10.01 -4.53
CA VAL A 166 -0.16 9.76 -5.03
C VAL A 166 -0.17 9.31 -6.49
N LEU A 167 -1.13 8.46 -6.88
CA LEU A 167 -1.25 7.92 -8.24
C LEU A 167 -1.78 8.95 -9.25
N GLU A 168 -2.65 9.87 -8.80
CA GLU A 168 -3.17 11.00 -9.59
C GLU A 168 -2.08 12.02 -9.88
N ASP A 169 -1.31 12.41 -8.85
CA ASP A 169 -0.34 13.51 -8.97
C ASP A 169 0.96 13.07 -9.68
N TYR A 170 1.21 11.77 -9.82
CA TYR A 170 2.38 11.24 -10.53
C TYR A 170 2.35 11.59 -12.03
N PRO A 171 3.36 12.32 -12.58
CA PRO A 171 4.79 12.00 -12.52
C PRO A 171 5.64 13.21 -12.07
N TRP A 172 5.45 13.57 -10.81
CA TRP A 172 6.21 14.60 -10.08
C TRP A 172 7.72 14.38 -10.06
#